data_AF-A0A1E1WE13-F1
#
_entry.id   AF-A0A1E1WE13-F1
#
_cell.length_a   1.000
_cell.length_b   1.000
_cell.length_c   1.000
_cell.angle_alpha   90.00
_cell.angle_beta   90.00
_cell.angle_gamma   90.00
#
_symmetry.space_group_name_H-M   'P 1'
#
loop_
_entity.id
_entity.type
_entity.pdbx_description
1 polymer ?
#
loop_
_entity_poly.entity_id
_entity_poly.type
_entity_poly.pdbx_seq_one_letter_code
_entity_poly.pdbx_strand_id
1 'polypeptide(L)'
;YLPRIIHNSNSTKPESSSSGPRPKILASDSAAVDTSFDYCTTRNRPTALRYISSSSRGGHSGTRSGRSTSTSALEASVILAISEGRGMARGEIGMAAVDLRQPHLVLCQFSDTLLYVHTLTKINYFNPVEIIVPHTFCEGVQPNQLYQLIRDHYPLVNLTTVQRRHFNDAAGRQQIQTLCAPQYSGVYLQVLHK
;
A
#
# COMPACT_ATOMS: atom_id res chain seq x y z
N TYR A 1 -58.58 17.32 -41.45
CA TYR A 1 -58.77 15.87 -41.42
C TYR A 1 -58.35 15.34 -40.05
N LEU A 2 -59.30 14.82 -39.26
CA LEU A 2 -59.06 13.88 -38.14
C LEU A 2 -58.65 12.49 -38.70
N PRO A 3 -58.10 11.53 -37.92
CA PRO A 3 -58.79 10.78 -36.82
C PRO A 3 -58.00 10.76 -35.48
N ARG A 4 -58.66 10.89 -34.30
CA ARG A 4 -59.30 9.85 -33.42
C ARG A 4 -58.30 8.88 -32.74
N ILE A 5 -58.03 8.97 -31.43
CA ILE A 5 -58.77 8.46 -30.21
C ILE A 5 -58.91 6.92 -30.26
N ILE A 6 -58.45 6.09 -29.29
CA ILE A 6 -59.17 5.65 -28.06
C ILE A 6 -58.21 4.90 -27.09
N HIS A 7 -58.54 5.06 -25.80
CA HIS A 7 -58.05 4.46 -24.54
C HIS A 7 -58.02 2.92 -24.45
N ASN A 8 -57.28 2.35 -23.48
CA ASN A 8 -57.91 1.74 -22.30
C ASN A 8 -56.95 1.52 -21.12
N SER A 9 -57.51 1.69 -19.94
CA SER A 9 -56.93 1.61 -18.59
C SER A 9 -57.18 0.25 -17.92
N ASN A 10 -56.43 -0.01 -16.83
CA ASN A 10 -56.73 -0.81 -15.62
C ASN A 10 -55.46 -1.58 -15.18
N SER A 11 -55.14 -1.87 -13.93
CA SER A 11 -55.58 -1.46 -12.58
C SER A 11 -54.75 -2.33 -11.60
N THR A 12 -54.56 -1.83 -10.37
CA THR A 12 -54.43 -2.57 -9.09
C THR A 12 -53.18 -3.39 -8.72
N LYS A 13 -52.52 -2.90 -7.65
CA LYS A 13 -51.98 -3.56 -6.42
C LYS A 13 -51.29 -4.93 -6.50
N PRO A 14 -50.28 -5.13 -5.63
CA PRO A 14 -50.25 -6.34 -4.82
C PRO A 14 -50.27 -6.02 -3.31
N GLU A 15 -51.14 -6.75 -2.61
CA GLU A 15 -51.18 -6.88 -1.16
C GLU A 15 -50.23 -7.99 -0.68
N SER A 16 -49.87 -7.88 0.58
CA SER A 16 -49.10 -8.79 1.43
C SER A 16 -49.71 -10.19 1.59
N SER A 17 -48.88 -11.24 1.67
CA SER A 17 -48.67 -12.05 2.90
C SER A 17 -47.90 -13.38 2.70
N SER A 18 -47.05 -13.67 3.69
CA SER A 18 -46.55 -14.94 4.24
C SER A 18 -45.96 -16.05 3.36
N SER A 19 -44.70 -16.43 3.64
CA SER A 19 -44.36 -17.62 4.47
C SER A 19 -42.86 -17.94 4.38
N GLY A 20 -42.18 -18.01 5.53
CA GLY A 20 -40.78 -18.39 5.63
C GLY A 20 -40.40 -18.67 7.09
N PRO A 21 -39.91 -19.87 7.46
CA PRO A 21 -39.63 -20.20 8.85
C PRO A 21 -38.42 -19.43 9.39
N ARG A 22 -38.58 -18.80 10.55
CA ARG A 22 -37.47 -18.28 11.38
C ARG A 22 -36.79 -19.43 12.12
N PRO A 23 -35.45 -19.50 12.18
CA PRO A 23 -34.77 -20.30 13.19
C PRO A 23 -34.87 -19.61 14.56
N LYS A 24 -35.08 -20.42 15.59
CA LYS A 24 -35.23 -20.05 16.99
C LYS A 24 -33.88 -19.59 17.56
N ILE A 25 -33.87 -18.43 18.21
CA ILE A 25 -32.79 -17.99 19.09
C ILE A 25 -33.03 -18.65 20.45
N LEU A 26 -32.06 -19.41 20.93
CA LEU A 26 -31.90 -19.82 22.33
C LEU A 26 -30.51 -19.34 22.76
N ALA A 27 -30.48 -18.58 23.85
CA ALA A 27 -29.30 -18.02 24.45
C ALA A 27 -28.69 -18.97 25.49
N SER A 28 -27.35 -18.89 25.57
CA SER A 28 -26.44 -19.14 26.70
C SER A 28 -26.42 -20.50 27.39
N ASP A 29 -25.26 -21.17 27.37
CA ASP A 29 -24.37 -21.11 28.55
C ASP A 29 -22.91 -21.43 28.22
N SER A 30 -22.03 -20.94 29.09
CA SER A 30 -20.57 -20.85 28.95
C SER A 30 -19.83 -22.18 29.20
N ALA A 31 -18.79 -22.46 28.40
CA ALA A 31 -17.63 -23.25 28.83
C ALA A 31 -16.42 -22.93 27.94
N ALA A 32 -15.40 -22.29 28.53
CA ALA A 32 -14.11 -22.09 27.90
C ALA A 32 -13.33 -23.40 27.87
N VAL A 33 -12.88 -23.82 26.69
CA VAL A 33 -11.85 -24.85 26.53
C VAL A 33 -10.78 -24.29 25.59
N ASP A 34 -9.62 -24.09 26.20
CA ASP A 34 -8.35 -23.72 25.60
C ASP A 34 -7.87 -24.86 24.67
N THR A 35 -7.56 -24.55 23.42
CA THR A 35 -6.92 -25.50 22.51
C THR A 35 -5.97 -24.73 21.60
N SER A 36 -4.71 -24.68 22.04
CA SER A 36 -3.57 -24.27 21.26
C SER A 36 -3.44 -25.18 20.02
N PHE A 37 -3.71 -24.65 18.84
CA PHE A 37 -3.32 -25.30 17.59
C PHE A 37 -1.94 -24.79 17.17
N ASP A 38 -0.96 -25.68 17.33
CA ASP A 38 0.42 -25.53 16.88
C ASP A 38 0.49 -25.41 15.36
N TYR A 39 0.98 -24.28 14.86
CA TYR A 39 1.50 -24.20 13.50
C TYR A 39 3.01 -24.44 13.52
N CYS A 40 3.41 -25.61 13.03
CA CYS A 40 4.80 -25.92 12.69
C CYS A 40 5.31 -24.97 11.61
N THR A 41 6.13 -23.98 11.98
CA THR A 41 6.90 -23.18 11.03
C THR A 41 8.23 -23.85 10.71
N THR A 42 8.51 -23.98 9.42
CA THR A 42 9.73 -24.53 8.85
C THR A 42 10.98 -23.71 9.23
N ARG A 43 12.07 -24.45 9.48
CA ARG A 43 13.40 -23.96 9.83
C ARG A 43 13.95 -23.00 8.76
N ASN A 44 14.08 -21.72 9.10
CA ASN A 44 15.25 -20.88 8.83
C ASN A 44 15.01 -19.44 9.32
N ARG A 45 15.05 -19.25 10.64
CA ARG A 45 15.14 -17.92 11.24
C ARG A 45 16.44 -17.84 12.03
N PRO A 46 17.30 -16.83 11.84
CA PRO A 46 18.38 -16.57 12.76
C PRO A 46 17.77 -16.10 14.08
N THR A 47 17.80 -16.96 15.09
CA THR A 47 17.51 -16.62 16.48
C THR A 47 18.73 -15.92 17.09
N ALA A 48 18.53 -14.70 17.59
CA ALA A 48 18.86 -14.35 18.99
C ALA A 48 18.61 -12.87 19.27
N LEU A 49 17.39 -12.53 19.74
CA LEU A 49 17.29 -11.48 20.75
C LEU A 49 17.74 -12.12 22.07
N ARG A 50 18.98 -11.88 22.47
CA ARG A 50 19.43 -12.22 23.81
C ARG A 50 18.78 -11.23 24.78
N TYR A 51 17.87 -11.74 25.59
CA TYR A 51 17.51 -11.13 26.86
C TYR A 51 18.77 -11.07 27.73
N ILE A 52 19.36 -9.88 27.90
CA ILE A 52 20.54 -9.70 28.75
C ILE A 52 20.04 -9.53 30.17
N SER A 53 20.00 -10.64 30.91
CA SER A 53 19.89 -10.63 32.36
C SER A 53 21.19 -10.08 32.96
N SER A 54 21.09 -9.00 33.72
CA SER A 54 22.20 -8.43 34.49
C SER A 54 22.59 -9.39 35.63
N SER A 55 23.67 -10.13 35.44
CA SER A 55 24.40 -10.76 36.55
C SER A 55 25.89 -10.48 36.39
N SER A 56 26.39 -9.69 37.34
CA SER A 56 27.77 -9.23 37.45
C SER A 56 28.69 -10.41 37.78
N ARG A 57 29.75 -10.62 37.00
CA ARG A 57 31.02 -11.21 37.47
C ARG A 57 32.13 -10.96 36.43
N GLY A 58 33.26 -10.50 36.96
CA GLY A 58 34.34 -9.85 36.22
C GLY A 58 35.17 -10.74 35.29
N GLY A 59 36.07 -10.08 34.56
CA GLY A 59 37.32 -10.68 34.08
C GLY A 59 37.57 -10.57 32.58
N HIS A 60 38.62 -9.81 32.25
CA HIS A 60 39.41 -9.82 31.01
C HIS A 60 39.01 -8.87 29.87
N SER A 61 39.77 -7.76 29.83
CA SER A 61 39.92 -6.86 28.69
C SER A 61 40.60 -7.60 27.52
N GLY A 62 39.79 -8.03 26.55
CA GLY A 62 40.25 -8.37 25.21
C GLY A 62 39.66 -7.36 24.24
N THR A 63 40.51 -6.55 23.60
CA THR A 63 40.15 -5.66 22.49
C THR A 63 39.65 -6.49 21.31
N ARG A 64 38.36 -6.83 21.32
CA ARG A 64 37.67 -7.39 20.16
C ARG A 64 37.50 -6.23 19.19
N SER A 65 38.44 -6.11 18.25
CA SER A 65 38.29 -5.28 17.05
C SER A 65 36.90 -5.54 16.49
N GLY A 66 36.00 -4.57 16.67
CA GLY A 66 34.69 -4.60 16.06
C GLY A 66 34.92 -4.71 14.56
N ARG A 67 34.64 -5.89 14.02
CA ARG A 67 34.62 -6.07 12.57
C ARG A 67 33.50 -5.17 12.08
N SER A 68 33.84 -3.97 11.62
CA SER A 68 32.95 -3.15 10.83
C SER A 68 32.61 -4.00 9.62
N THR A 69 31.48 -4.70 9.68
CA THR A 69 30.79 -5.13 8.48
C THR A 69 30.41 -3.84 7.79
N SER A 70 31.29 -3.37 6.91
CA SER A 70 30.92 -2.52 5.80
C SER A 70 29.98 -3.36 4.94
N THR A 71 28.74 -3.52 5.39
CA THR A 71 27.64 -3.68 4.46
C THR A 71 27.79 -2.51 3.54
N SER A 72 28.14 -2.77 2.28
CA SER A 72 27.99 -1.81 1.21
C SER A 72 26.52 -1.42 1.21
N ALA A 73 26.15 -0.44 2.04
CA ALA A 73 24.86 0.20 1.96
C ALA A 73 24.87 0.76 0.55
N LEU A 74 24.09 0.14 -0.34
CA LEU A 74 23.81 0.73 -1.63
C LEU A 74 23.32 2.13 -1.31
N GLU A 75 24.11 3.14 -1.67
CA GLU A 75 23.72 4.51 -1.44
C GLU A 75 22.39 4.72 -2.14
N ALA A 76 21.38 5.07 -1.35
CA ALA A 76 20.06 5.36 -1.87
C ALA A 76 20.19 6.40 -3.00
N SER A 77 19.55 6.13 -4.12
CA SER A 77 19.56 7.01 -5.30
C SER A 77 18.19 7.10 -5.97
N VAL A 78 17.15 6.55 -5.34
CA VAL A 78 15.81 6.48 -5.92
C VAL A 78 14.98 7.67 -5.50
N ILE A 79 14.33 8.32 -6.47
CA ILE A 79 13.21 9.23 -6.24
C ILE A 79 11.92 8.44 -6.43
N LEU A 80 11.03 8.49 -5.45
CA LEU A 80 9.78 7.72 -5.45
C LEU A 80 8.57 8.66 -5.41
N ALA A 81 7.78 8.70 -6.47
CA ALA A 81 6.49 9.38 -6.45
C ALA A 81 5.37 8.41 -6.06
N ILE A 82 4.49 8.83 -5.15
CA ILE A 82 3.37 8.03 -4.64
C ILE A 82 2.07 8.83 -4.76
N SER A 83 0.99 8.18 -5.22
CA SER A 83 -0.35 8.75 -5.29
C SER A 83 -1.40 7.74 -4.85
N GLU A 84 -2.50 8.22 -4.27
CA GLU A 84 -3.64 7.41 -3.85
C GLU A 84 -4.87 7.79 -4.69
N GLY A 85 -5.55 6.77 -5.22
CA GLY A 85 -6.75 6.91 -6.00
C GLY A 85 -7.95 7.40 -5.17
N ARG A 86 -8.87 8.09 -5.83
CA ARG A 86 -10.12 8.61 -5.24
C ARG A 86 -11.32 8.11 -6.04
N GLY A 87 -12.52 8.18 -5.45
CA GLY A 87 -13.75 7.75 -6.12
C GLY A 87 -13.70 6.27 -6.49
N MET A 88 -13.88 5.96 -7.78
CA MET A 88 -13.86 4.58 -8.30
C MET A 88 -12.49 3.90 -8.18
N ALA A 89 -11.41 4.66 -7.99
CA ALA A 89 -10.05 4.13 -7.78
C ALA A 89 -9.64 4.18 -6.30
N ARG A 90 -10.58 4.37 -5.36
CA ARG A 90 -10.25 4.42 -3.93
C ARG A 90 -9.63 3.09 -3.49
N GLY A 91 -8.52 3.18 -2.76
CA GLY A 91 -7.74 2.02 -2.32
C GLY A 91 -6.69 1.56 -3.33
N GLU A 92 -6.63 2.17 -4.52
CA GLU A 92 -5.53 1.96 -5.46
C GLU A 92 -4.38 2.93 -5.17
N ILE A 93 -3.15 2.41 -5.25
CA ILE A 93 -1.92 3.16 -5.08
C ILE A 93 -1.16 3.15 -6.40
N GLY A 94 -0.79 4.33 -6.88
CA GLY A 94 0.12 4.51 -8.00
C GLY A 94 1.50 4.91 -7.49
N MET A 95 2.54 4.22 -7.95
CA MET A 95 3.95 4.53 -7.65
C MET A 95 4.78 4.64 -8.93
N ALA A 96 5.71 5.60 -8.93
CA ALA A 96 6.75 5.74 -9.93
C ALA A 96 8.12 5.88 -9.24
N ALA A 97 9.05 4.98 -9.52
CA ALA A 97 10.40 5.00 -8.97
C ALA A 97 11.42 5.24 -10.08
N VAL A 98 12.33 6.19 -9.88
CA VAL A 98 13.45 6.46 -10.79
C VAL A 98 14.75 6.40 -10.01
N ASP A 99 15.65 5.50 -10.41
CA ASP A 99 17.01 5.44 -9.88
C ASP A 99 17.91 6.45 -10.63
N LEU A 100 18.51 7.39 -9.90
CA LEU A 100 19.35 8.44 -10.47
C LEU A 100 20.71 7.94 -10.98
N ARG A 101 21.17 6.76 -10.53
CA ARG A 101 22.43 6.14 -10.99
C ARG A 101 22.24 5.29 -12.24
N GLN A 102 21.08 4.64 -12.33
CA GLN A 102 20.65 3.85 -13.48
C GLN A 102 19.22 4.29 -13.81
N PRO A 103 18.99 5.18 -14.81
CA PRO A 103 17.71 5.88 -15.02
C PRO A 103 16.59 4.96 -15.54
N HIS A 104 16.31 3.90 -14.80
CA HIS A 104 15.22 2.98 -14.99
C HIS A 104 14.00 3.54 -14.26
N LEU A 105 12.92 3.71 -15.00
CA LEU A 105 11.61 4.05 -14.46
C LEU A 105 10.84 2.77 -14.19
N VAL A 106 10.43 2.58 -12.93
CA VAL A 106 9.48 1.53 -12.54
C VAL A 106 8.14 2.18 -12.24
N LEU A 107 7.11 1.78 -12.99
CA LEU A 107 5.72 2.16 -12.70
C LEU A 107 4.98 0.97 -12.11
N CYS A 108 4.26 1.17 -11.02
CA CYS A 108 3.34 0.15 -10.52
C CYS A 108 2.06 0.76 -9.98
N GLN A 109 0.96 0.04 -10.23
CA GLN A 109 -0.35 0.32 -9.67
C GLN A 109 -0.84 -0.94 -8.97
N PHE A 110 -1.35 -0.80 -7.75
CA PHE A 110 -1.86 -1.93 -6.98
C PHE A 110 -2.91 -1.47 -5.96
N SER A 111 -3.85 -2.35 -5.63
CA SER A 111 -4.74 -2.13 -4.49
C SER A 111 -4.00 -2.35 -3.17
N ASP A 112 -4.28 -1.49 -2.19
CA ASP A 112 -3.82 -1.65 -0.81
C ASP A 112 -5.00 -1.53 0.17
N THR A 113 -4.75 -1.89 1.42
CA THR A 113 -5.69 -1.71 2.52
C THR A 113 -5.38 -0.42 3.27
N LEU A 114 -6.23 -0.06 4.24
CA LEU A 114 -5.99 1.11 5.10
C LEU A 114 -4.72 0.99 5.97
N LEU A 115 -4.10 -0.19 6.04
CA LEU A 115 -2.82 -0.39 6.73
C LEU A 115 -1.60 -0.10 5.83
N TYR A 116 -1.82 0.05 4.51
CA TYR A 116 -0.79 0.40 3.52
C TYR A 116 0.45 -0.53 3.52
N VAL A 117 0.28 -1.81 3.89
CA VAL A 117 1.41 -2.74 4.07
C VAL A 117 2.18 -2.94 2.76
N HIS A 118 1.49 -3.04 1.62
CA HIS A 118 2.16 -3.19 0.33
C HIS A 118 2.93 -1.92 -0.06
N THR A 119 2.35 -0.76 0.22
CA THR A 119 2.97 0.54 0.02
C THR A 119 4.27 0.68 0.82
N LEU A 120 4.23 0.40 2.13
CA LEU A 120 5.42 0.46 2.99
C LEU A 120 6.48 -0.55 2.59
N THR A 121 6.05 -1.76 2.22
CA THR A 121 6.98 -2.79 1.72
C THR A 121 7.70 -2.31 0.46
N LYS A 122 7.01 -1.66 -0.47
CA LYS A 122 7.61 -1.10 -1.69
C LYS A 122 8.53 0.09 -1.40
N ILE A 123 8.17 0.96 -0.46
CA ILE A 123 9.07 2.05 -0.02
C ILE A 123 10.39 1.47 0.51
N ASN A 124 10.33 0.46 1.37
CA ASN A 124 11.52 -0.22 1.89
C ASN A 124 12.34 -0.90 0.77
N TYR A 125 11.66 -1.54 -0.19
CA TYR A 125 12.31 -2.18 -1.34
C TYR A 125 13.07 -1.17 -2.21
N PHE A 126 12.45 -0.03 -2.52
CA PHE A 126 13.08 1.00 -3.36
C PHE A 126 14.13 1.81 -2.62
N ASN A 127 14.08 1.87 -1.28
CA ASN A 127 15.00 2.63 -0.44
C ASN A 127 15.26 4.07 -0.98
N PRO A 128 14.23 4.92 -1.06
CA PRO A 128 14.33 6.22 -1.71
C PRO A 128 15.12 7.25 -0.89
N VAL A 129 15.77 8.20 -1.58
CA VAL A 129 16.33 9.42 -0.96
C VAL A 129 15.28 10.51 -0.78
N GLU A 130 14.25 10.48 -1.63
CA GLU A 130 13.14 11.42 -1.61
C GLU A 130 11.85 10.74 -2.06
N ILE A 131 10.78 11.02 -1.34
CA ILE A 131 9.42 10.62 -1.68
C ILE A 131 8.64 11.87 -2.09
N ILE A 132 8.01 11.82 -3.25
CA ILE A 132 7.16 12.89 -3.78
C ILE A 132 5.69 12.47 -3.69
N VAL A 133 4.85 13.36 -3.17
CA VAL A 133 3.41 13.12 -3.02
C VAL A 133 2.60 14.32 -3.52
N PRO A 134 1.33 14.15 -3.91
CA PRO A 134 0.47 15.27 -4.26
C PRO A 134 0.27 16.22 -3.06
N HIS A 135 0.31 17.52 -3.30
CA HIS A 135 -0.01 18.54 -2.30
C HIS A 135 -1.40 18.34 -1.67
N THR A 136 -2.32 17.75 -2.42
CA THR A 136 -3.66 17.37 -1.96
C THR A 136 -3.67 16.34 -0.82
N PHE A 137 -2.52 15.76 -0.45
CA PHE A 137 -2.37 14.94 0.75
C PHE A 137 -2.29 15.79 2.02
N CYS A 138 -1.86 17.05 1.91
CA CYS A 138 -1.76 17.98 3.02
C CYS A 138 -2.94 18.96 3.09
N GLU A 139 -3.85 18.91 2.11
CA GLU A 139 -5.02 19.78 2.08
C GLU A 139 -6.09 19.32 3.07
N GLY A 140 -6.70 20.28 3.78
CA GLY A 140 -7.79 20.05 4.71
C GLY A 140 -7.39 20.23 6.18
N VAL A 141 -8.32 19.91 7.09
CA VAL A 141 -8.12 20.03 8.54
C VAL A 141 -7.12 18.98 9.05
N GLN A 142 -7.11 17.80 8.43
CA GLN A 142 -6.16 16.74 8.75
C GLN A 142 -5.50 16.24 7.47
N PRO A 143 -4.17 16.00 7.49
CA PRO A 143 -3.48 15.37 6.37
C PRO A 143 -4.03 13.98 6.07
N ASN A 144 -3.90 13.55 4.83
CA ASN A 144 -4.20 12.20 4.39
C ASN A 144 -3.45 11.15 5.23
N GLN A 145 -4.10 10.02 5.51
CA GLN A 145 -3.56 8.97 6.38
C GLN A 145 -2.24 8.39 5.86
N LEU A 146 -2.13 8.13 4.56
CA LEU A 146 -0.90 7.62 3.94
C LEU A 146 0.25 8.62 4.10
N TYR A 147 -0.02 9.92 3.96
CA TYR A 147 0.98 10.96 4.18
C TYR A 147 1.55 10.94 5.60
N GLN A 148 0.68 10.89 6.61
CA GLN A 148 1.09 10.81 8.01
C GLN A 148 1.91 9.53 8.26
N LEU A 149 1.42 8.40 7.76
CA LEU A 149 2.07 7.12 7.94
C LEU A 149 3.49 7.08 7.34
N ILE A 150 3.68 7.62 6.12
CA ILE A 150 5.00 7.74 5.50
C ILE A 150 5.92 8.63 6.34
N ARG A 151 5.43 9.78 6.79
CA ARG A 151 6.21 10.73 7.60
C ARG A 151 6.66 10.10 8.92
N ASP A 152 5.81 9.32 9.56
CA ASP A 152 6.08 8.69 10.85
C ASP A 152 7.04 7.49 10.71
N HIS A 153 6.87 6.67 9.66
CA HIS A 153 7.73 5.51 9.42
C HIS A 153 9.11 5.86 8.85
N TYR A 154 9.21 6.96 8.11
CA TYR A 154 10.43 7.35 7.38
C TYR A 154 10.87 8.79 7.70
N PRO A 155 11.15 9.12 8.98
CA PRO A 155 11.43 10.49 9.40
C PRO A 155 12.72 11.07 8.82
N LEU A 156 13.60 10.23 8.25
CA LEU A 156 14.87 10.62 7.63
C LEU A 156 14.78 10.74 6.11
N VAL A 157 13.68 10.32 5.50
CA VAL A 157 13.49 10.42 4.04
C VAL A 157 12.83 11.76 3.74
N ASN A 158 13.36 12.49 2.75
CA ASN A 158 12.76 13.75 2.33
C ASN A 158 11.38 13.50 1.75
N LEU A 159 10.34 14.12 2.32
CA LEU A 159 8.97 13.99 1.84
C LEU A 159 8.50 15.33 1.25
N THR A 160 8.47 15.39 -0.09
CA THR A 160 8.19 16.61 -0.84
C THR A 160 6.78 16.57 -1.43
N THR A 161 6.02 17.65 -1.24
CA THR A 161 4.69 17.79 -1.84
C THR A 161 4.76 18.55 -3.16
N VAL A 162 4.08 18.05 -4.21
CA VAL A 162 4.03 18.68 -5.54
C VAL A 162 2.58 18.91 -5.97
N GLN A 163 2.31 19.98 -6.70
CA GLN A 163 0.96 20.34 -7.14
C GLN A 163 0.29 19.21 -7.94
N ARG A 164 -1.01 19.00 -7.70
CA ARG A 164 -1.81 17.92 -8.31
C ARG A 164 -1.81 17.90 -9.84
N ARG A 165 -1.59 19.05 -10.48
CA ARG A 165 -1.49 19.18 -11.95
C ARG A 165 -0.35 18.36 -12.55
N HIS A 166 0.69 18.06 -11.77
CA HIS A 166 1.83 17.25 -12.22
C HIS A 166 1.56 15.74 -12.11
N PHE A 167 0.50 15.32 -11.40
CA PHE A 167 0.05 13.92 -11.31
C PHE A 167 -1.00 13.62 -12.39
N ASN A 168 -0.63 13.82 -13.65
CA ASN A 168 -1.53 13.64 -14.79
C ASN A 168 -1.07 12.44 -15.64
N ASP A 169 -1.92 11.43 -15.77
CA ASP A 169 -1.63 10.18 -16.49
C ASP A 169 -1.31 10.42 -17.99
N ALA A 170 -2.14 11.21 -18.68
CA ALA A 170 -1.92 11.49 -20.11
C ALA A 170 -0.61 12.24 -20.36
N ALA A 171 -0.35 13.30 -19.58
CA ALA A 171 0.89 14.05 -19.67
C ALA A 171 2.10 13.19 -19.29
N GLY A 172 2.00 12.39 -18.22
CA GLY A 172 3.05 11.48 -17.78
C GLY A 172 3.41 10.44 -18.84
N ARG A 173 2.41 9.83 -19.49
CA ARG A 173 2.61 8.89 -20.59
C ARG A 173 3.34 9.53 -21.77
N GLN A 174 2.94 10.75 -22.16
CA GLN A 174 3.61 11.49 -23.23
C GLN A 174 5.07 11.81 -22.86
N GLN A 175 5.35 12.19 -21.61
CA GLN A 175 6.71 12.43 -21.14
C GLN A 175 7.56 11.17 -21.22
N ILE A 176 7.03 10.02 -20.80
CA ILE A 176 7.74 8.73 -20.91
C ILE A 176 8.04 8.42 -22.37
N GLN A 177 7.08 8.58 -23.29
CA GLN A 177 7.30 8.34 -24.71
C GLN A 177 8.37 9.26 -25.32
N THR A 178 8.48 10.49 -24.84
CA THR A 178 9.41 11.50 -25.37
C THR A 178 10.81 11.37 -24.77
N LEU A 179 10.90 11.02 -23.48
CA LEU A 179 12.16 11.00 -22.71
C LEU A 179 12.80 9.61 -22.66
N CYS A 180 12.02 8.53 -22.82
CA CYS A 180 12.56 7.18 -22.83
C CYS A 180 13.43 6.98 -24.08
N ALA A 181 14.68 6.57 -23.87
CA ALA A 181 15.58 6.32 -24.97
C ALA A 181 15.05 5.13 -25.81
N PRO A 182 15.10 5.19 -27.16
CA PRO A 182 14.45 4.20 -28.03
C PRO A 182 14.85 2.75 -27.74
N GLN A 183 16.09 2.54 -27.28
CA GLN A 183 16.63 1.21 -26.98
C GLN A 183 15.97 0.57 -25.73
N TYR A 184 15.29 1.36 -24.91
CA TYR A 184 14.60 0.95 -23.68
C TYR A 184 13.08 1.16 -23.76
N SER A 185 12.55 1.42 -24.95
CA SER A 185 11.11 1.62 -25.18
C SER A 185 10.24 0.38 -24.97
N GLY A 186 10.86 -0.78 -24.68
CA GLY A 186 10.16 -2.00 -24.31
C GLY A 186 9.40 -1.83 -23.00
N VAL A 187 8.11 -1.49 -23.09
CA VAL A 187 7.19 -1.51 -21.95
C VAL A 187 6.89 -2.97 -21.62
N TYR A 188 7.56 -3.52 -20.59
CA TYR A 188 7.17 -4.80 -20.02
C TYR A 188 5.93 -4.59 -19.15
N LEU A 189 4.74 -4.72 -19.76
CA LEU A 189 3.49 -4.75 -19.00
C LEU A 189 3.32 -6.14 -18.37
N GLN A 190 3.71 -6.28 -17.10
CA GLN A 190 3.41 -7.48 -16.33
C GLN A 190 2.12 -7.26 -15.54
N VAL A 191 1.01 -7.81 -16.04
CA VAL A 191 -0.26 -7.86 -15.30
C VAL A 191 -0.26 -9.12 -14.43
N LEU A 192 -0.08 -8.94 -13.12
CA LEU A 192 -0.30 -10.02 -12.15
C LEU A 192 -1.78 -10.03 -11.78
N HIS A 193 -2.51 -11.05 -12.23
CA HIS A 193 -3.86 -11.32 -11.73
C HIS A 193 -3.77 -11.88 -10.31
N LYS A 194 -4.67 -11.41 -9.43
CA LYS A 194 -4.82 -11.90 -8.06
C LYS A 194 -5.31 -13.34 -8.03
#